data_AF-A0A938SIY7-F1
#
_entry.id   AF-A0A938SIY7-F1
#
_cell.length_a   1.000
_cell.length_b   1.000
_cell.length_c   1.000
_cell.angle_alpha   90.00
_cell.angle_beta   90.00
_cell.angle_gamma   90.00
#
_symmetry.space_group_name_H-M   'P 1'
#
loop_
_entity.id
_entity.type
_entity.pdbx_description
1 polymer ?
#
loop_
_entity_poly.entity_id
_entity_poly.type
_entity_poly.pdbx_seq_one_letter_code
_entity_poly.pdbx_strand_id
1 'polypeptide(L)'
;LDSLRRVLLRCYEVLSEGRFLVINVSPVLVRRTSRQAASKRIAVPFDIHHVLTQIGFEFVDDIIWVKPEGAGWATGRGRRFAADRTPLQYKAVPVTEYVLVYRKATDKLIDWNIRTHHDPKLVKQSKILGQYDVTNVWRMSPGHHKDHPAVFPEQLVEKVIRYYSFVGDLVLDPFARSGIVGRVALRMDRRFFLVDKEPDYFAIMFKELSSLAAQSGREVFFETYTL
;
A
#
# COMPACT_ATOMS: atom_id res chain seq x y z
N LEU A 1 16.78 -4.19 -5.78
CA LEU A 1 16.40 -3.91 -4.39
C LEU A 1 17.01 -2.59 -3.90
N ASP A 2 18.23 -2.24 -4.31
CA ASP A 2 18.91 -1.02 -3.83
C ASP A 2 18.17 0.29 -4.08
N SER A 3 17.55 0.46 -5.26
CA SER A 3 16.73 1.65 -5.54
C SER A 3 15.55 1.78 -4.56
N LEU A 4 14.82 0.68 -4.32
CA LEU A 4 13.74 0.64 -3.33
C LEU A 4 14.26 0.93 -1.91
N ARG A 5 15.41 0.36 -1.53
CA ARG A 5 16.04 0.64 -0.23
C ARG A 5 16.30 2.13 -0.03
N ARG A 6 16.76 2.86 -1.04
CA ARG A 6 16.99 4.32 -0.96
C ARG A 6 15.69 5.08 -0.72
N VAL A 7 14.62 4.71 -1.42
CA VAL A 7 13.29 5.33 -1.21
C VAL A 7 12.77 5.04 0.20
N LEU A 8 12.84 3.79 0.65
CA LEU A 8 12.40 3.38 1.99
C LEU A 8 13.22 4.07 3.10
N LEU A 9 14.51 4.30 2.89
CA LEU A 9 15.35 5.07 3.80
C LEU A 9 14.89 6.53 3.89
N ARG A 10 14.58 7.18 2.77
CA ARG A 10 14.01 8.53 2.77
C ARG A 10 12.66 8.58 3.47
N CYS A 11 11.80 7.59 3.26
CA CYS A 11 10.55 7.46 4.01
C CYS A 11 10.81 7.37 5.52
N TYR A 12 11.80 6.59 5.95
CA TYR A 12 12.19 6.50 7.36
C TYR A 12 12.66 7.84 7.94
N GLU A 13 13.48 8.58 7.19
CA GLU A 13 14.02 9.88 7.63
C GLU A 13 12.91 10.91 7.87
N VAL A 14 11.93 10.99 6.96
CA VAL A 14 10.84 11.98 7.04
C VAL A 14 9.67 11.55 7.94
N LEU A 15 9.51 10.25 8.19
CA LEU A 15 8.44 9.74 9.05
C LEU A 15 8.70 10.12 10.51
N SER A 16 7.70 10.68 11.19
CA SER A 16 7.83 11.02 12.61
C SER A 16 8.00 9.76 13.48
N GLU A 17 8.68 9.90 14.61
CA GLU A 17 8.91 8.80 15.56
C GLU A 17 7.62 8.07 15.93
N GLY A 18 7.67 6.75 16.00
CA GLY A 18 6.53 5.93 16.43
C GLY A 18 5.33 5.94 15.48
N ARG A 19 5.45 6.52 14.29
CA ARG A 19 4.43 6.51 13.22
C ARG A 19 4.65 5.34 12.25
N PHE A 20 3.69 5.15 11.35
CA PHE A 20 3.56 3.92 10.58
C PHE A 20 4.00 4.06 9.12
N LEU A 21 4.60 2.99 8.60
CA LEU A 21 4.78 2.73 7.17
C LEU A 21 3.96 1.48 6.83
N VAL A 22 3.14 1.56 5.79
CA VAL A 22 2.31 0.44 5.33
C VAL A 22 2.64 0.16 3.87
N ILE A 23 2.93 -1.10 3.54
CA ILE A 23 3.32 -1.52 2.18
C ILE A 23 2.46 -2.68 1.68
N ASN A 24 1.74 -2.43 0.58
CA ASN A 24 1.08 -3.50 -0.17
C ASN A 24 2.10 -4.18 -1.10
N VAL A 25 2.31 -5.48 -0.90
CA VAL A 25 3.29 -6.26 -1.67
C VAL A 25 2.84 -7.72 -1.82
N SER A 26 3.16 -8.33 -2.96
CA SER A 26 2.88 -9.74 -3.20
C SER A 26 4.11 -10.48 -3.75
N PRO A 27 4.20 -11.81 -3.56
CA PRO A 27 5.21 -12.60 -4.25
C PRO A 27 5.02 -12.54 -5.77
N VAL A 28 6.10 -12.30 -6.51
CA VAL A 28 6.05 -12.11 -7.97
C VAL A 28 6.26 -13.44 -8.69
N LEU A 29 5.40 -13.75 -9.65
CA LEU A 29 5.56 -14.90 -10.54
C LEU A 29 6.36 -14.51 -11.78
N VAL A 30 7.59 -15.01 -11.89
CA VAL A 30 8.40 -14.92 -13.10
C VAL A 30 8.01 -16.07 -14.03
N ARG A 31 7.47 -15.73 -15.19
CA ARG A 31 7.07 -16.70 -16.22
C ARG A 31 8.30 -17.40 -16.79
N ARG A 32 8.13 -18.65 -17.22
CA ARG A 32 9.18 -19.38 -17.93
C ARG A 32 9.50 -18.69 -19.25
N THR A 33 10.77 -18.67 -19.62
CA THR A 33 11.25 -18.13 -20.91
C THR A 33 11.07 -19.12 -22.07
N SER A 34 11.08 -20.43 -21.78
CA SER A 34 10.87 -21.49 -22.77
C SER A 34 10.14 -22.70 -22.16
N ARG A 35 9.78 -23.69 -22.99
CA ARG A 35 9.14 -24.94 -22.51
C ARG A 35 10.06 -25.78 -21.60
N GLN A 36 11.38 -25.64 -21.75
CA GLN A 36 12.37 -26.35 -20.95
C GLN A 36 12.74 -25.60 -19.65
N ALA A 37 12.33 -24.33 -19.52
CA ALA A 37 12.58 -23.53 -18.33
C ALA A 37 11.45 -23.65 -17.29
N ALA A 38 11.82 -23.58 -16.01
CA ALA A 38 10.87 -23.49 -14.90
C ALA A 38 10.45 -22.03 -14.64
N SER A 39 9.19 -21.84 -14.24
CA SER A 39 8.76 -20.57 -13.64
C SER A 39 9.30 -20.44 -12.22
N LYS A 40 9.61 -19.21 -11.81
CA LYS A 40 10.09 -18.90 -10.46
C LYS A 40 9.08 -18.02 -9.72
N ARG A 41 8.99 -18.16 -8.40
CA ARG A 41 8.21 -17.26 -7.54
C ARG A 41 9.16 -16.54 -6.63
N ILE A 42 9.27 -15.22 -6.77
CA ILE A 42 10.14 -14.37 -5.96
C ILE A 42 9.37 -13.97 -4.71
N ALA A 43 10.00 -14.16 -3.55
CA ALA A 43 9.39 -13.98 -2.24
C ALA A 43 9.56 -12.52 -1.75
N VAL A 44 9.21 -11.56 -2.61
CA VAL A 44 9.43 -10.11 -2.41
C VAL A 44 9.01 -9.58 -1.03
N PRO A 45 7.86 -9.98 -0.44
CA PRO A 45 7.48 -9.51 0.89
C PRO A 45 8.55 -9.75 1.98
N PHE A 46 9.26 -10.88 1.91
CA PHE A 46 10.29 -11.25 2.88
C PHE A 46 11.61 -10.50 2.64
N ASP A 47 11.95 -10.26 1.38
CA ASP A 47 13.09 -9.41 1.03
C ASP A 47 12.87 -7.97 1.53
N ILE A 48 11.65 -7.44 1.37
CA ILE A 48 11.27 -6.12 1.88
C ILE A 48 11.31 -6.07 3.40
N HIS A 49 10.83 -7.10 4.08
CA HIS A 49 10.90 -7.19 5.54
C HIS A 49 12.35 -7.06 6.04
N HIS A 50 13.27 -7.79 5.42
CA HIS A 50 14.69 -7.69 5.76
C HIS A 50 15.24 -6.27 5.55
N VAL A 51 14.88 -5.62 4.44
CA VAL A 51 15.31 -4.24 4.17
C VAL A 51 14.76 -3.25 5.20
N LEU A 52 13.47 -3.32 5.53
CA LEU A 52 12.81 -2.40 6.46
C LEU A 52 13.36 -2.54 7.88
N THR A 53 13.58 -3.77 8.36
CA THR A 53 14.15 -4.03 9.68
C THR A 53 15.60 -3.51 9.78
N GLN A 54 16.40 -3.65 8.73
CA GLN A 54 17.75 -3.06 8.67
C GLN A 54 17.76 -1.52 8.65
N ILE A 55 16.70 -0.88 8.14
CA ILE A 55 16.57 0.59 8.13
C ILE A 55 16.22 1.13 9.53
N GLY A 56 15.58 0.32 10.38
CA GLY A 56 15.13 0.72 11.71
C GLY A 56 13.61 0.73 11.88
N PHE A 57 12.87 0.07 10.99
CA PHE A 57 11.45 -0.17 11.18
C PHE A 57 11.20 -1.43 12.01
N GLU A 58 10.21 -1.37 12.89
CA GLU A 58 9.69 -2.51 13.64
C GLU A 58 8.47 -3.07 12.91
N PHE A 59 8.42 -4.39 12.76
CA PHE A 59 7.25 -5.07 12.21
C PHE A 59 6.10 -5.03 13.22
N VAL A 60 4.89 -4.69 12.76
CA VAL A 60 3.69 -4.60 13.58
C VAL A 60 2.71 -5.72 13.22
N ASP A 61 2.28 -5.79 11.97
CA ASP A 61 1.24 -6.71 11.51
C ASP A 61 1.42 -7.12 10.04
N ASP A 62 0.93 -8.32 9.70
CA ASP A 62 0.79 -8.84 8.33
C ASP A 62 -0.69 -8.96 7.92
N ILE A 63 -1.25 -7.86 7.44
CA ILE A 63 -2.62 -7.90 6.95
C ILE A 63 -2.65 -8.63 5.59
N ILE A 64 -3.53 -9.63 5.47
CA ILE A 64 -3.74 -10.43 4.26
C ILE A 64 -4.94 -9.87 3.51
N TRP A 65 -4.68 -9.18 2.40
CA TRP A 65 -5.71 -8.81 1.45
C TRP A 65 -6.08 -10.03 0.60
N VAL A 66 -7.31 -10.51 0.76
CA VAL A 66 -7.89 -11.62 -0.02
C VAL A 66 -8.81 -11.06 -1.09
N LYS A 67 -8.47 -11.40 -2.34
CA LYS A 67 -9.25 -11.09 -3.55
C LYS A 67 -10.30 -12.18 -3.80
N PRO A 68 -11.37 -11.89 -4.57
CA PRO A 68 -12.36 -12.88 -4.97
C PRO A 68 -11.74 -14.08 -5.67
N GLU A 69 -12.44 -15.21 -5.57
CA GLU A 69 -12.07 -16.43 -6.28
C GLU A 69 -11.98 -16.14 -7.78
N GLY A 70 -10.81 -16.43 -8.35
CA GLY A 70 -10.53 -16.23 -9.77
C GLY A 70 -9.67 -15.04 -10.15
N ALA A 71 -9.44 -14.09 -9.24
CA ALA A 71 -8.54 -12.95 -9.48
C ALA A 71 -7.12 -13.38 -9.90
N GLY A 72 -6.69 -14.58 -9.51
CA GLY A 72 -5.38 -15.15 -9.85
C GLY A 72 -5.34 -16.02 -11.11
N TRP A 73 -6.47 -16.34 -11.76
CA TRP A 73 -6.50 -17.32 -12.86
C TRP A 73 -5.77 -16.85 -14.12
N ALA A 74 -5.67 -15.54 -14.35
CA ALA A 74 -4.89 -14.96 -15.45
C ALA A 74 -3.39 -15.33 -15.39
N THR A 75 -2.89 -15.78 -14.23
CA THR A 75 -1.51 -16.27 -14.10
C THR A 75 -1.28 -17.61 -14.80
N GLY A 76 -2.33 -18.36 -15.12
CA GLY A 76 -2.24 -19.72 -15.68
C GLY A 76 -1.61 -20.74 -14.70
N ARG A 77 -1.41 -20.36 -13.44
CA ARG A 77 -0.83 -21.21 -12.41
C ARG A 77 -1.82 -22.32 -12.04
N GLY A 78 -1.30 -23.51 -11.75
CA GLY A 78 -2.11 -24.68 -11.39
C GLY A 78 -2.79 -25.41 -12.55
N ARG A 79 -2.76 -24.87 -13.78
CA ARG A 79 -3.42 -25.49 -14.96
C ARG A 79 -2.98 -26.94 -15.23
N ARG A 80 -1.69 -27.24 -15.09
CA ARG A 80 -1.19 -28.61 -15.34
C ARG A 80 -1.74 -29.61 -14.31
N PHE A 81 -1.64 -29.27 -13.03
CA PHE A 81 -2.22 -30.10 -11.96
C PHE A 81 -3.73 -30.26 -12.13
N ALA A 82 -4.46 -29.22 -12.56
CA ALA A 82 -5.88 -29.34 -12.83
C ALA A 82 -6.20 -30.35 -13.94
N ALA A 83 -5.31 -30.52 -14.93
CA ALA A 83 -5.50 -31.39 -16.07
C ALA A 83 -5.22 -32.87 -15.78
N ASP A 84 -4.13 -33.20 -15.09
CA ASP A 84 -3.70 -34.60 -14.90
C ASP A 84 -3.62 -35.06 -13.44
N ARG A 85 -3.76 -34.14 -12.47
CA ARG A 85 -3.76 -34.40 -11.02
C ARG A 85 -2.51 -35.11 -10.50
N THR A 86 -1.40 -35.02 -11.23
CA THR A 86 -0.15 -35.70 -10.83
C THR A 86 0.48 -35.01 -9.61
N PRO A 87 0.85 -35.75 -8.55
CA PRO A 87 1.63 -35.21 -7.44
C PRO A 87 2.92 -34.49 -7.88
N LEU A 88 3.44 -33.60 -7.03
CA LEU A 88 4.57 -32.68 -7.32
C LEU A 88 4.27 -31.55 -8.33
N GLN A 89 3.13 -31.59 -9.02
CA GLN A 89 2.73 -30.52 -9.94
C GLN A 89 1.80 -29.47 -9.30
N TYR A 90 1.34 -29.72 -8.07
CA TYR A 90 0.42 -28.82 -7.36
C TYR A 90 1.04 -27.44 -7.15
N LYS A 91 0.32 -26.41 -7.62
CA LYS A 91 0.70 -25.00 -7.47
C LYS A 91 -0.57 -24.18 -7.20
N ALA A 92 -0.73 -23.74 -5.95
CA ALA A 92 -1.84 -22.87 -5.57
C ALA A 92 -1.87 -21.57 -6.40
N VAL A 93 -3.07 -21.14 -6.79
CA VAL A 93 -3.31 -19.88 -7.50
C VAL A 93 -3.33 -18.74 -6.47
N PRO A 94 -2.50 -17.70 -6.60
CA PRO A 94 -2.48 -16.61 -5.64
C PRO A 94 -3.75 -15.77 -5.75
N VAL A 95 -4.49 -15.67 -4.66
CA VAL A 95 -5.63 -14.75 -4.49
C VAL A 95 -5.38 -13.77 -3.35
N THR A 96 -4.15 -13.69 -2.87
CA THR A 96 -3.79 -12.86 -1.71
C THR A 96 -2.61 -11.95 -2.00
N GLU A 97 -2.58 -10.83 -1.31
CA GLU A 97 -1.43 -9.94 -1.19
C GLU A 97 -1.22 -9.57 0.28
N TYR A 98 0.01 -9.20 0.63
CA TYR A 98 0.31 -8.66 1.94
C TYR A 98 0.10 -7.15 1.95
N VAL A 99 -0.36 -6.66 3.09
CA VAL A 99 -0.39 -5.26 3.50
C VAL A 99 0.41 -5.25 4.80
N LEU A 100 1.73 -5.15 4.66
CA LEU A 100 2.64 -5.23 5.79
C LEU A 100 2.68 -3.89 6.51
N VAL A 101 2.58 -3.92 7.82
CA VAL A 101 2.53 -2.74 8.69
C VAL A 101 3.82 -2.68 9.50
N TYR A 102 4.45 -1.53 9.45
CA TYR A 102 5.68 -1.24 10.16
C TYR A 102 5.54 0.06 10.95
N ARG A 103 6.28 0.17 12.04
CA ARG A 103 6.41 1.37 12.85
C ARG A 103 7.85 1.85 12.84
N LYS A 104 8.08 3.16 12.77
CA LYS A 104 9.41 3.71 13.04
C LYS A 104 9.78 3.42 14.49
N ALA A 105 10.89 2.70 14.71
CA ALA A 105 11.27 2.19 16.03
C ALA A 105 11.28 3.30 17.08
N THR A 106 10.81 2.96 18.28
CA THR A 106 10.76 3.88 19.43
C THR A 106 10.54 3.11 20.73
N ASP A 107 11.05 3.66 21.82
CA ASP A 107 10.79 3.17 23.18
C ASP A 107 9.40 3.57 23.72
N LYS A 108 8.68 4.42 22.99
CA LYS A 108 7.41 4.98 23.44
C LYS A 108 6.26 4.05 23.15
N LEU A 109 5.37 3.93 24.12
CA LEU A 109 4.07 3.28 23.96
C LEU A 109 3.25 3.96 22.86
N ILE A 110 2.33 3.22 22.25
CA ILE A 110 1.51 3.74 21.14
C ILE A 110 0.65 4.93 21.56
N ASP A 111 0.21 4.96 22.83
CA ASP A 111 -0.62 6.03 23.39
C ASP A 111 0.13 7.36 23.55
N TRP A 112 1.46 7.36 23.45
CA TRP A 112 2.26 8.58 23.41
C TRP A 112 1.84 9.45 22.22
N ASN A 113 1.72 8.86 21.02
CA ASN A 113 1.26 9.56 19.81
C ASN A 113 -0.12 10.22 19.99
N ILE A 114 -0.97 9.67 20.87
CA ILE A 114 -2.31 10.16 21.18
C ILE A 114 -2.22 11.34 22.16
N ARG A 115 -1.44 11.17 23.24
CA ARG A 115 -1.33 12.15 24.33
C ARG A 115 -0.56 13.40 23.95
N THR A 116 0.44 13.28 23.07
CA THR A 116 1.29 14.39 22.64
C THR A 116 0.85 15.04 21.34
N HIS A 117 -0.31 14.64 20.80
CA HIS A 117 -0.84 15.29 19.61
C HIS A 117 -1.15 16.76 19.89
N HIS A 118 -0.65 17.65 19.04
CA HIS A 118 -0.79 19.10 19.20
C HIS A 118 -2.25 19.58 19.19
N ASP A 119 -3.15 18.84 18.53
CA ASP A 119 -4.59 19.10 18.55
C ASP A 119 -5.39 17.87 19.02
N PRO A 120 -5.81 17.83 20.30
CA PRO A 120 -6.63 16.74 20.83
C PRO A 120 -8.01 16.61 20.16
N LYS A 121 -8.54 17.67 19.53
CA LYS A 121 -9.84 17.62 18.83
C LYS A 121 -9.72 16.74 17.58
N LEU A 122 -8.62 16.86 16.83
CA LEU A 122 -8.36 16.02 15.65
C LEU A 122 -8.22 14.55 16.04
N VAL A 123 -7.56 14.25 17.17
CA VAL A 123 -7.49 12.89 17.71
C VAL A 123 -8.89 12.36 18.05
N LYS A 124 -9.72 13.17 18.72
CA LYS A 124 -11.10 12.79 19.05
C LYS A 124 -11.94 12.55 17.79
N GLN A 125 -11.80 13.40 16.76
CA GLN A 125 -12.49 13.26 15.47
C GLN A 125 -12.05 12.01 14.69
N SER A 126 -10.82 11.55 14.93
CA SER A 126 -10.26 10.36 14.28
C SER A 126 -10.76 9.05 14.88
N LYS A 127 -11.52 9.09 15.98
CA LYS A 127 -12.04 7.88 16.61
C LYS A 127 -12.92 7.10 15.63
N ILE A 128 -12.63 5.81 15.51
CA ILE A 128 -13.39 4.87 14.70
C ILE A 128 -14.61 4.45 15.53
N LEU A 129 -15.76 5.00 15.17
CA LEU A 129 -17.05 4.60 15.74
C LEU A 129 -17.70 3.54 14.83
N GLY A 130 -18.33 2.52 15.41
CA GLY A 130 -19.02 1.46 14.67
C GLY A 130 -18.11 0.31 14.23
N GLN A 131 -18.35 -0.22 13.03
CA GLN A 131 -17.66 -1.42 12.54
C GLN A 131 -16.17 -1.18 12.27
N TYR A 132 -15.36 -2.18 12.61
CA TYR A 132 -13.93 -2.25 12.38
C TYR A 132 -13.52 -3.69 12.04
N ASP A 133 -12.34 -3.85 11.45
CA ASP A 133 -11.77 -5.15 11.12
C ASP A 133 -11.10 -5.75 12.36
N VAL A 134 -11.63 -6.86 12.86
CA VAL A 134 -11.11 -7.55 14.05
C VAL A 134 -9.93 -8.47 13.71
N THR A 135 -9.86 -8.95 12.47
CA THR A 135 -8.82 -9.89 12.01
C THR A 135 -7.87 -9.22 11.04
N ASN A 136 -6.66 -9.77 10.90
CA ASN A 136 -5.69 -9.36 9.88
C ASN A 136 -6.09 -9.78 8.45
N VAL A 137 -7.31 -10.28 8.20
CA VAL A 137 -7.74 -10.74 6.88
C VAL A 137 -8.78 -9.79 6.31
N TRP A 138 -8.44 -9.09 5.23
CA TRP A 138 -9.32 -8.14 4.56
C TRP A 138 -9.80 -8.69 3.22
N ARG A 139 -11.12 -8.83 3.07
CA ARG A 139 -11.75 -9.32 1.82
C ARG A 139 -12.25 -8.15 1.01
N MET A 140 -11.67 -7.94 -0.17
CA MET A 140 -12.10 -6.88 -1.08
C MET A 140 -11.71 -7.20 -2.52
N SER A 141 -12.54 -6.76 -3.46
CA SER A 141 -12.27 -6.88 -4.89
C SER A 141 -11.16 -5.91 -5.32
N PRO A 142 -10.29 -6.27 -6.29
CA PRO A 142 -9.37 -5.34 -6.91
C PRO A 142 -10.07 -4.12 -7.51
N GLY A 143 -9.36 -3.00 -7.60
CA GLY A 143 -9.84 -1.86 -8.39
C GLY A 143 -9.78 -2.16 -9.89
N HIS A 144 -10.55 -1.41 -10.67
CA HIS A 144 -10.54 -1.47 -12.12
C HIS A 144 -10.03 -0.14 -12.71
N HIS A 145 -9.02 -0.20 -13.57
CA HIS A 145 -8.58 0.95 -14.38
C HIS A 145 -8.41 0.50 -15.83
N LYS A 146 -8.88 1.31 -16.79
CA LYS A 146 -8.86 0.97 -18.23
C LYS A 146 -7.44 0.69 -18.73
N ASP A 147 -6.46 1.45 -18.23
CA ASP A 147 -5.05 1.35 -18.65
C ASP A 147 -4.18 0.50 -17.71
N HIS A 148 -4.69 0.13 -16.53
CA HIS A 148 -3.93 -0.67 -15.54
C HIS A 148 -4.82 -1.74 -14.88
N PRO A 149 -4.73 -3.00 -15.32
CA PRO A 149 -5.66 -4.05 -14.91
C PRO A 149 -5.50 -4.57 -13.46
N ALA A 150 -4.62 -3.99 -12.64
CA ALA A 150 -4.36 -4.46 -11.28
C ALA A 150 -3.88 -3.33 -10.34
N VAL A 151 -4.76 -2.35 -10.07
CA VAL A 151 -4.55 -1.34 -9.04
C VAL A 151 -5.23 -1.81 -7.75
N PHE A 152 -4.61 -1.59 -6.59
CA PHE A 152 -5.29 -1.79 -5.32
C PHE A 152 -6.55 -0.88 -5.23
N PRO A 153 -7.63 -1.33 -4.57
CA PRO A 153 -8.88 -0.57 -4.52
C PRO A 153 -8.78 0.64 -3.59
N GLU A 154 -9.60 1.68 -3.81
CA GLU A 154 -9.73 2.83 -2.89
C GLU A 154 -10.07 2.37 -1.47
N GLN A 155 -10.89 1.33 -1.33
CA GLN A 155 -11.24 0.72 -0.05
C GLN A 155 -10.02 0.24 0.74
N LEU A 156 -8.95 -0.23 0.06
CA LEU A 156 -7.72 -0.65 0.75
C LEU A 156 -7.03 0.57 1.38
N VAL A 157 -6.93 1.65 0.61
CA VAL A 157 -6.34 2.92 1.05
C VAL A 157 -7.14 3.52 2.20
N GLU A 158 -8.47 3.50 2.10
CA GLU A 158 -9.38 4.00 3.14
C GLU A 158 -9.13 3.28 4.47
N LYS A 159 -9.00 1.95 4.46
CA LYS A 159 -8.68 1.18 5.67
C LYS A 159 -7.31 1.57 6.23
N VAL A 160 -6.28 1.67 5.39
CA VAL A 160 -4.93 2.05 5.83
C VAL A 160 -4.92 3.44 6.47
N ILE A 161 -5.47 4.44 5.79
CA ILE A 161 -5.53 5.81 6.32
C ILE A 161 -6.39 5.86 7.59
N ARG A 162 -7.52 5.16 7.63
CA ARG A 162 -8.42 5.12 8.79
C ARG A 162 -7.73 4.56 10.03
N TYR A 163 -6.96 3.49 9.91
CA TYR A 163 -6.35 2.80 11.06
C TYR A 163 -5.01 3.41 11.51
N TYR A 164 -4.23 4.01 10.60
CA TYR A 164 -2.85 4.41 10.87
C TYR A 164 -2.59 5.94 10.80
N SER A 165 -3.66 6.76 10.76
CA SER A 165 -3.55 8.22 10.76
C SER A 165 -4.67 8.93 11.51
N PHE A 166 -4.39 10.11 12.04
CA PHE A 166 -5.38 11.07 12.52
C PHE A 166 -5.82 12.01 11.39
N VAL A 167 -6.99 12.63 11.55
CA VAL A 167 -7.44 13.76 10.74
C VAL A 167 -6.36 14.85 10.79
N GLY A 168 -6.07 15.46 9.64
CA GLY A 168 -5.02 16.48 9.51
C GLY A 168 -3.59 15.95 9.34
N ASP A 169 -3.35 14.65 9.60
CA ASP A 169 -2.04 14.05 9.35
C ASP A 169 -1.65 14.12 7.87
N LEU A 170 -0.35 14.10 7.61
CA LEU A 170 0.22 14.02 6.28
C LEU A 170 0.42 12.54 5.88
N VAL A 171 -0.14 12.13 4.74
CA VAL A 171 0.05 10.81 4.15
C VAL A 171 1.01 10.91 2.96
N LEU A 172 2.16 10.24 3.05
CA LEU A 172 3.16 10.17 1.98
C LEU A 172 2.97 8.90 1.15
N ASP A 173 2.90 9.02 -0.17
CA ASP A 173 3.02 7.90 -1.11
C ASP A 173 4.17 8.17 -2.10
N PRO A 174 5.30 7.43 -1.99
CA PRO A 174 6.44 7.61 -2.88
C PRO A 174 6.27 6.91 -4.25
N PHE A 175 5.16 6.21 -4.48
CA PHE A 175 4.83 5.49 -5.71
C PHE A 175 3.37 5.77 -6.11
N ALA A 176 3.02 7.06 -6.18
CA ALA A 176 1.65 7.55 -6.18
C ALA A 176 0.81 7.14 -7.39
N ARG A 177 1.44 6.90 -8.55
CA ARG A 177 0.79 6.61 -9.83
C ARG A 177 -0.37 7.57 -10.09
N SER A 178 -1.59 7.09 -10.29
CA SER A 178 -2.77 7.93 -10.51
C SER A 178 -3.22 8.77 -9.31
N GLY A 179 -2.52 8.72 -8.17
CA GLY A 179 -2.79 9.57 -7.00
C GLY A 179 -3.97 9.12 -6.14
N ILE A 180 -4.33 7.84 -6.22
CA ILE A 180 -5.43 7.25 -5.43
C ILE A 180 -5.27 7.51 -3.92
N VAL A 181 -4.05 7.47 -3.40
CA VAL A 181 -3.75 7.76 -2.00
C VAL A 181 -4.09 9.20 -1.64
N GLY A 182 -3.72 10.17 -2.48
CA GLY A 182 -4.05 11.57 -2.26
C GLY A 182 -5.54 11.85 -2.34
N ARG A 183 -6.26 11.24 -3.29
CA ARG A 183 -7.73 11.41 -3.40
C ARG A 183 -8.44 10.93 -2.15
N VAL A 184 -8.07 9.73 -1.67
CA VAL A 184 -8.66 9.16 -0.45
C VAL A 184 -8.25 9.97 0.78
N ALA A 185 -6.98 10.36 0.90
CA ALA A 185 -6.50 11.21 1.99
C ALA A 185 -7.30 12.52 2.05
N LEU A 186 -7.49 13.18 0.91
CA LEU A 186 -8.25 14.42 0.80
C LEU A 186 -9.70 14.26 1.27
N ARG A 187 -10.41 13.22 0.79
CA ARG A 187 -11.80 12.92 1.22
C ARG A 187 -11.91 12.59 2.71
N MET A 188 -10.85 12.02 3.29
CA MET A 188 -10.78 11.65 4.71
C MET A 188 -10.20 12.76 5.58
N ASP A 189 -10.13 13.99 5.09
CA ASP A 189 -9.57 15.13 5.82
C ASP A 189 -8.11 14.98 6.27
N ARG A 190 -7.29 14.25 5.51
CA ARG A 190 -5.83 14.19 5.66
C ARG A 190 -5.16 15.10 4.63
N ARG A 191 -3.94 15.51 4.92
CA ARG A 191 -3.02 16.10 3.95
C ARG A 191 -2.29 14.97 3.23
N PHE A 192 -1.71 15.23 2.07
CA PHE A 192 -0.94 14.23 1.34
C PHE A 192 0.31 14.82 0.69
N PHE A 193 1.28 13.96 0.44
CA PHE A 193 2.45 14.22 -0.39
C PHE A 193 2.64 13.03 -1.32
N LEU A 194 2.62 13.26 -2.63
CA LEU A 194 2.64 12.21 -3.64
C LEU A 194 3.88 12.37 -4.52
N VAL A 195 4.57 11.27 -4.77
CA VAL A 195 5.71 11.22 -5.70
C VAL A 195 5.49 10.11 -6.70
N ASP A 196 5.71 10.40 -7.97
CA ASP A 196 5.84 9.39 -9.01
C ASP A 196 6.91 9.81 -10.02
N LYS A 197 7.53 8.83 -10.68
CA LYS A 197 8.58 9.08 -11.68
C LYS A 197 8.03 9.17 -13.10
N GLU A 198 6.83 8.67 -13.35
CA GLU A 198 6.23 8.64 -14.69
C GLU A 198 5.44 9.93 -14.93
N PRO A 199 5.83 10.79 -15.90
CA PRO A 199 5.18 12.07 -16.15
C PRO A 199 3.70 11.96 -16.50
N ASP A 200 3.29 10.88 -17.18
CA ASP A 200 1.89 10.67 -17.59
C ASP A 200 0.95 10.57 -16.38
N TYR A 201 1.43 10.01 -15.27
CA TYR A 201 0.65 9.96 -14.03
C TYR A 201 0.47 11.33 -13.38
N PHE A 202 1.42 12.24 -13.58
CA PHE A 202 1.33 13.60 -13.06
C PHE A 202 0.13 14.36 -13.65
N ALA A 203 -0.12 14.20 -14.96
CA ALA A 203 -1.27 14.83 -15.62
C ALA A 203 -2.61 14.31 -15.05
N ILE A 204 -2.70 13.01 -14.78
CA ILE A 204 -3.88 12.38 -14.17
C ILE A 204 -4.08 12.91 -12.75
N MET A 205 -3.02 12.90 -11.92
CA MET A 205 -3.06 13.43 -10.56
C MET A 205 -3.49 14.89 -10.53
N PHE A 206 -2.90 15.72 -11.39
CA PHE A 206 -3.23 17.14 -11.49
C PHE A 206 -4.71 17.37 -11.75
N LYS A 207 -5.25 16.70 -12.78
CA LYS A 207 -6.66 16.85 -13.16
C LYS A 207 -7.61 16.42 -12.03
N GLU A 208 -7.37 15.25 -11.45
CA GLU A 208 -8.31 14.67 -10.47
C GLU A 208 -8.24 15.37 -9.12
N LEU A 209 -7.03 15.64 -8.61
CA LEU A 209 -6.85 16.27 -7.30
C LEU A 209 -7.25 17.75 -7.33
N SER A 210 -6.96 18.49 -8.40
CA SER A 210 -7.39 19.90 -8.51
C SER A 210 -8.92 20.04 -8.48
N SER A 211 -9.62 19.12 -9.17
CA SER A 211 -11.09 19.08 -9.15
C SER A 211 -11.65 18.82 -7.76
N LEU A 212 -11.11 17.83 -7.05
CA LEU A 212 -11.54 17.50 -5.68
C LEU A 212 -11.18 18.61 -4.69
N ALA A 213 -10.00 19.20 -4.82
CA ALA A 213 -9.52 20.27 -3.97
C ALA A 213 -10.43 21.50 -4.05
N ALA A 214 -10.79 21.91 -5.26
CA ALA A 214 -11.72 23.01 -5.51
C ALA A 214 -13.09 22.78 -4.86
N GLN A 215 -13.62 21.56 -4.92
CA GLN A 215 -14.90 21.21 -4.27
C GLN A 215 -14.82 21.26 -2.73
N SER A 216 -13.66 20.96 -2.17
CA SER A 216 -13.42 20.93 -0.73
C SER A 216 -12.89 22.24 -0.14
N GLY A 217 -12.66 23.27 -0.97
CA GLY A 217 -12.05 24.53 -0.54
C GLY A 217 -10.60 24.40 -0.06
N ARG A 218 -9.88 23.38 -0.53
CA ARG A 218 -8.47 23.11 -0.18
C ARG A 218 -7.56 23.45 -1.35
N GLU A 219 -6.30 23.76 -1.04
CA GLU A 219 -5.27 24.00 -2.05
C GLU A 219 -4.44 22.72 -2.27
N VAL A 220 -4.06 22.48 -3.53
CA VAL A 220 -3.13 21.41 -3.90
C VAL A 220 -2.04 22.02 -4.76
N PHE A 221 -0.79 21.79 -4.38
CA PHE A 221 0.38 22.27 -5.07
C PHE A 221 1.02 21.13 -5.87
N PHE A 222 1.59 21.47 -7.02
CA PHE A 222 2.20 20.52 -7.95
C PHE A 222 3.54 21.06 -8.40
N GLU A 223 4.58 20.24 -8.27
CA GLU A 223 5.93 20.57 -8.69
C GLU A 223 6.52 19.41 -9.50
N THR A 224 7.25 19.74 -10.56
CA THR A 224 7.98 18.77 -11.39
C THR A 224 9.46 19.04 -11.27
N TYR A 225 10.24 17.98 -11.08
CA TYR A 225 11.70 18.04 -11.00
C TYR A 225 12.30 17.24 -12.16
N THR A 226 13.27 17.83 -12.85
CA THR A 226 14.12 17.11 -13.81
C THR A 226 15.35 16.62 -13.06
N LEU A 227 15.56 15.30 -13.02
CA LEU A 227 16.73 14.66 -12.41
C LEU A 227 17.93 14.64 -13.36
#